data_AF-A0A284QN18-F1
#
_entry.id   AF-A0A284QN18-F1
#
_cell.length_a   1.000
_cell.length_b   1.000
_cell.length_c   1.000
_cell.angle_alpha   90.00
_cell.angle_beta   90.00
_cell.angle_gamma   90.00
#
_symmetry.space_group_name_H-M   'P 1'
#
loop_
_entity.id
_entity.type
_entity.pdbx_description
1 polymer ?
#
loop_
_entity_poly.entity_id
_entity_poly.type
_entity_poly.pdbx_seq_one_letter_code
_entity_poly.pdbx_strand_id
1 'polypeptide(L)'
;MVVREMAELLVSSNNVFAAGVGQCLQAFMAASSANTQGAPIMVTFGNRTMAFGKKKMASMTGRNAFIYIKSKFGLLNATTPLYLHAVFPGGPDEEEKYVEVDLEAFEELVMHMSKLRIMT
;
A
#
# COMPACT_ATOMS: atom_id res chain seq x y z
N MET A 1 20.31 -7.34 7.80
CA MET A 1 21.53 -6.54 7.98
C MET A 1 22.67 -7.11 7.13
N VAL A 2 23.03 -8.39 7.32
CA VAL A 2 24.14 -9.07 6.61
C VAL A 2 24.11 -8.98 5.08
N VAL A 3 22.94 -9.11 4.43
CA VAL A 3 22.83 -9.11 2.95
C VAL A 3 23.12 -7.72 2.33
N ARG A 4 22.84 -6.64 3.08
CA ARG A 4 23.06 -5.26 2.59
C ARG A 4 24.55 -4.93 2.54
N GLU A 5 25.27 -5.27 3.60
CA GLU A 5 26.72 -5.09 3.70
C GLU A 5 27.47 -5.93 2.65
N MET A 6 26.98 -7.15 2.36
CA MET A 6 27.53 -7.99 1.30
C MET A 6 27.31 -7.39 -0.09
N ALA A 7 26.14 -6.80 -0.36
CA ALA A 7 25.87 -6.15 -1.64
C ALA A 7 26.77 -4.91 -1.84
N GLU A 8 26.98 -4.10 -0.79
CA GLU A 8 27.87 -2.94 -0.83
C GLU A 8 29.34 -3.33 -1.05
N LEU A 9 29.83 -4.39 -0.38
CA LEU A 9 31.16 -4.96 -0.61
C LEU A 9 31.35 -5.44 -2.05
N LEU A 10 30.37 -6.15 -2.61
CA LEU A 10 30.42 -6.66 -3.98
C LEU A 10 30.40 -5.54 -5.02
N VAL A 11 29.58 -4.51 -4.84
CA VAL A 11 29.53 -3.33 -5.73
C VAL A 11 30.87 -2.58 -5.76
N SER A 12 31.55 -2.49 -4.60
CA SER A 12 32.85 -1.82 -4.50
C SER A 12 34.04 -2.64 -5.05
N SER A 13 33.79 -3.85 -5.55
CA SER A 13 34.84 -4.74 -6.03
C SER A 13 35.42 -4.29 -7.37
N ASN A 14 36.75 -4.36 -7.52
CA ASN A 14 37.43 -4.13 -8.79
C ASN A 14 37.17 -5.23 -9.84
N ASN A 15 36.49 -6.32 -9.45
CA ASN A 15 36.05 -7.36 -10.37
C ASN A 15 34.68 -6.97 -10.95
N VAL A 16 34.64 -6.73 -12.27
CA VAL A 16 33.44 -6.31 -13.01
C VAL A 16 32.26 -7.28 -12.83
N PHE A 17 32.52 -8.59 -12.70
CA PHE A 17 31.46 -9.58 -12.46
C PHE A 17 30.91 -9.48 -11.04
N ALA A 18 31.77 -9.30 -10.04
CA ALA A 18 31.35 -9.14 -8.65
C ALA A 18 30.56 -7.83 -8.45
N ALA A 19 31.01 -6.74 -9.08
CA ALA A 19 30.31 -5.47 -9.10
C ALA A 19 28.92 -5.59 -9.75
N GLY A 20 28.82 -6.30 -10.87
CA GLY A 20 27.55 -6.58 -11.54
C GLY A 20 26.56 -7.37 -10.67
N VAL A 21 27.02 -8.41 -9.99
CA VAL A 21 26.18 -9.20 -9.06
C VAL A 21 25.73 -8.34 -7.87
N GLY A 22 26.62 -7.49 -7.34
CA GLY A 22 26.28 -6.53 -6.28
C GLY A 22 25.19 -5.54 -6.71
N GLN A 23 25.28 -5.00 -7.92
CA GLN A 23 24.28 -4.08 -8.47
C GLN A 23 22.91 -4.77 -8.66
N CYS A 24 22.89 -6.00 -9.18
CA CYS A 24 21.67 -6.80 -9.28
C CYS A 24 21.04 -7.06 -7.91
N LEU A 25 21.85 -7.39 -6.90
CA LEU A 25 21.38 -7.58 -5.52
C LEU A 25 20.81 -6.28 -4.93
N GLN A 26 21.45 -5.13 -5.16
CA GLN A 26 20.92 -3.84 -4.72
C GLN A 26 19.60 -3.49 -5.41
N ALA A 27 19.48 -3.71 -6.73
CA ALA A 27 18.24 -3.50 -7.46
C ALA A 27 17.11 -4.41 -6.96
N PHE A 28 17.42 -5.68 -6.70
CA PHE A 28 16.46 -6.64 -6.12
C PHE A 28 16.06 -6.25 -4.70
N MET A 29 17.00 -5.80 -3.88
CA MET A 29 16.73 -5.34 -2.53
C MET A 29 15.87 -4.08 -2.52
N ALA A 30 16.17 -3.10 -3.38
CA ALA A 30 15.38 -1.88 -3.54
C ALA A 30 13.94 -2.22 -3.97
N ALA A 31 13.77 -3.14 -4.93
CA ALA A 31 12.47 -3.65 -5.34
C ALA A 31 11.75 -4.39 -4.21
N SER A 32 12.47 -5.15 -3.38
CA SER A 32 11.91 -5.87 -2.23
C SER A 32 11.54 -4.96 -1.05
N SER A 33 12.15 -3.77 -0.95
CA SER A 33 11.86 -2.77 0.08
C SER A 33 10.75 -1.79 -0.32
N ALA A 34 10.32 -1.78 -1.59
CA ALA A 34 9.12 -1.08 -2.04
C ALA A 34 7.81 -1.73 -1.50
N ASN A 35 7.92 -2.51 -0.43
CA ASN A 35 6.88 -3.40 0.03
C ASN A 35 5.98 -2.72 1.07
N THR A 36 5.15 -1.80 0.59
CA THR A 36 3.92 -1.47 1.31
C THR A 36 2.93 -2.65 1.31
N GLN A 37 3.21 -3.76 0.61
CA GLN A 37 2.31 -4.93 0.55
C GLN A 37 2.16 -5.66 1.90
N GLY A 38 3.06 -5.43 2.87
CA GLY A 38 2.98 -6.05 4.20
C GLY A 38 2.25 -5.21 5.26
N ALA A 39 2.16 -3.89 5.07
CA ALA A 39 1.54 -3.01 6.06
C ALA A 39 0.00 -3.07 5.97
N PRO A 40 -0.71 -3.06 7.12
CA PRO A 40 -2.17 -2.96 7.08
C PRO A 40 -2.61 -1.62 6.49
N ILE A 41 -3.82 -1.60 5.91
CA ILE A 41 -4.45 -0.35 5.48
C ILE A 41 -5.17 0.26 6.67
N MET A 42 -4.83 1.49 7.01
CA MET A 42 -5.50 2.24 8.06
C MET A 42 -6.73 2.91 7.48
N VAL A 43 -7.93 2.49 7.90
CA VAL A 43 -9.20 3.05 7.47
C VAL A 43 -9.74 4.00 8.54
N THR A 44 -10.03 5.25 8.19
CA THR A 44 -10.55 6.28 9.08
C THR A 44 -11.98 6.70 8.73
N PHE A 45 -12.84 6.86 9.73
CA PHE A 45 -14.16 7.50 9.60
C PHE A 45 -14.50 8.26 10.89
N GLY A 46 -14.74 9.57 10.78
CA GLY A 46 -14.89 10.45 11.94
C GLY A 46 -13.70 10.33 12.90
N ASN A 47 -13.97 10.03 14.17
CA ASN A 47 -12.94 9.86 15.20
C ASN A 47 -12.41 8.41 15.33
N ARG A 48 -12.84 7.49 14.45
CA ARG A 48 -12.48 6.07 14.54
C ARG A 48 -11.52 5.67 13.45
N THR A 49 -10.49 4.93 13.82
CA THR A 49 -9.49 4.34 12.91
C THR A 49 -9.40 2.84 13.14
N MET A 50 -9.37 2.05 12.08
CA MET A 50 -9.22 0.59 12.13
C MET A 50 -8.20 0.10 11.10
N ALA A 51 -7.41 -0.90 11.47
CA ALA A 51 -6.43 -1.54 10.59
C ALA A 51 -7.06 -2.72 9.85
N PHE A 52 -6.86 -2.79 8.53
CA PHE A 52 -7.36 -3.86 7.67
C PHE A 52 -6.20 -4.59 6.98
N GLY A 53 -6.26 -5.92 6.95
CA GLY A 53 -5.26 -6.73 6.24
C GLY A 53 -5.43 -6.63 4.72
N LYS A 54 -4.38 -6.19 4.02
CA LYS A 54 -4.36 -6.03 2.55
C LYS A 54 -4.75 -7.30 1.80
N LYS A 55 -4.20 -8.45 2.20
CA LYS A 55 -4.48 -9.74 1.55
C LYS A 55 -5.97 -10.09 1.49
N LYS A 56 -6.71 -9.81 2.56
CA LYS A 56 -8.16 -10.07 2.61
C LYS A 56 -8.95 -9.04 1.82
N MET A 57 -8.51 -7.79 1.81
CA MET A 57 -9.13 -6.73 1.01
C MET A 57 -8.92 -6.98 -0.49
N ALA A 58 -7.74 -7.43 -0.89
CA ALA A 58 -7.38 -7.76 -2.27
C ALA A 58 -8.13 -8.98 -2.84
N SER A 59 -8.66 -9.86 -1.98
CA SER A 59 -9.50 -10.97 -2.41
C SER A 59 -10.98 -10.58 -2.60
N MET A 60 -11.32 -9.29 -2.52
CA MET A 60 -12.69 -8.78 -2.65
C MET A 60 -12.76 -7.77 -3.78
N THR A 61 -13.85 -7.81 -4.55
CA THR A 61 -14.19 -6.72 -5.47
C THR A 61 -14.36 -5.42 -4.70
N GLY A 62 -14.15 -4.27 -5.35
CA GLY A 62 -14.25 -2.96 -4.67
C GLY A 62 -15.60 -2.73 -4.01
N ARG A 63 -16.70 -3.20 -4.63
CA ARG A 63 -18.04 -3.16 -4.04
C ARG A 63 -18.15 -3.99 -2.75
N ASN A 64 -17.61 -5.22 -2.74
CA ASN A 64 -17.63 -6.08 -1.57
C ASN A 64 -16.71 -5.55 -0.46
N ALA A 65 -15.54 -5.05 -0.83
CA ALA A 65 -14.61 -4.37 0.08
C ALA A 65 -15.27 -3.16 0.74
N PHE A 66 -16.00 -2.35 -0.03
CA PHE A 66 -16.71 -1.19 0.49
C PHE A 66 -17.84 -1.56 1.45
N ILE A 67 -18.65 -2.56 1.11
CA ILE A 67 -19.70 -3.09 2.01
C ILE A 67 -19.07 -3.66 3.28
N TYR A 68 -17.96 -4.39 3.16
CA TYR A 68 -17.22 -4.94 4.29
C TYR A 68 -16.73 -3.83 5.22
N ILE A 69 -16.10 -2.78 4.69
CA ILE A 69 -15.68 -1.61 5.46
C ILE A 69 -16.90 -0.97 6.14
N LYS A 70 -17.97 -0.65 5.41
CA LYS A 70 -19.19 -0.06 5.97
C LYS A 70 -19.74 -0.88 7.14
N SER A 71 -19.75 -2.21 7.02
CA SER A 71 -20.20 -3.10 8.09
C SER A 71 -19.38 -2.95 9.38
N LYS A 72 -18.06 -2.74 9.28
CA LYS A 72 -17.18 -2.57 10.44
C LYS A 72 -17.37 -1.22 11.13
N PHE A 73 -17.77 -0.20 10.38
CA PHE A 73 -18.07 1.13 10.93
C PHE A 73 -19.55 1.34 11.29
N GLY A 74 -20.43 0.35 11.09
CA GLY A 74 -21.86 0.48 11.39
C GLY A 74 -22.62 1.35 10.38
N LEU A 75 -22.11 1.47 9.16
CA LEU A 75 -22.58 2.41 8.13
C LEU A 75 -23.45 1.75 7.04
N LEU A 76 -23.89 0.49 7.23
CA LEU A 76 -24.67 -0.22 6.22
C LEU A 76 -25.95 0.53 5.83
N ASN A 77 -26.61 1.14 6.82
CA ASN A 77 -27.86 1.88 6.66
C ASN A 77 -27.64 3.41 6.57
N ALA A 78 -26.42 3.87 6.24
CA ALA A 78 -26.16 5.29 6.08
C ALA A 78 -27.09 5.88 5.01
N THR A 79 -27.79 6.96 5.35
CA THR A 79 -28.72 7.67 4.44
C THR A 79 -28.01 8.65 3.53
N THR A 80 -26.79 9.04 3.89
CA THR A 80 -25.92 9.88 3.06
C THR A 80 -25.09 9.01 2.11
N PRO A 81 -24.78 9.51 0.90
CA PRO A 81 -23.75 8.93 0.06
C PRO A 81 -22.43 8.78 0.83
N LEU A 82 -21.64 7.77 0.48
CA LEU A 82 -20.35 7.51 1.09
C LEU A 82 -19.33 7.24 -0.01
N TYR A 83 -18.15 7.81 0.12
CA TYR A 83 -17.04 7.70 -0.83
C TYR A 83 -15.80 7.16 -0.13
N LEU A 84 -14.96 6.41 -0.85
CA LEU A 84 -13.66 5.95 -0.37
C LEU A 84 -12.57 6.80 -0.97
N HIS A 85 -11.74 7.39 -0.11
CA HIS A 85 -10.53 8.07 -0.52
C HIS A 85 -9.32 7.29 -0.02
N ALA A 86 -8.27 7.21 -0.82
CA ALA A 86 -7.02 6.56 -0.45
C ALA A 86 -5.85 7.55 -0.49
N VAL A 87 -4.80 7.22 0.27
CA VAL A 87 -3.47 7.82 0.12
C VAL A 87 -2.54 6.77 -0.48
N PHE A 88 -1.86 7.14 -1.56
CA PHE A 88 -0.85 6.32 -2.22
C PHE A 88 0.54 6.89 -1.90
N PRO A 89 1.45 6.09 -1.32
CA PRO A 89 2.81 6.54 -1.04
C PRO A 89 3.59 6.71 -2.33
N GLY A 90 4.34 7.81 -2.44
CA GLY A 90 5.15 8.13 -3.63
C GLY A 90 4.42 8.89 -4.73
N GLY A 91 3.34 9.61 -4.39
CA GLY A 91 2.74 10.59 -5.29
C GLY A 91 3.70 11.75 -5.61
N PRO A 92 3.46 12.50 -6.69
CA PRO A 92 4.30 13.63 -7.11
C PRO A 92 4.31 14.79 -6.09
N ASP A 93 3.29 14.85 -5.24
CA ASP A 93 3.24 15.76 -4.10
C ASP A 93 3.69 15.00 -2.85
N GLU A 94 4.74 15.46 -2.16
CA GLU A 94 5.21 14.89 -0.88
C GLU A 94 4.16 14.99 0.26
N GLU A 95 3.03 15.66 0.00
CA GLU A 95 1.90 15.74 0.93
C GLU A 95 0.97 14.53 0.80
N GLU A 96 0.51 14.00 1.93
CA GLU A 96 -0.48 12.91 1.99
C GLU A 96 -1.85 13.36 1.44
N LYS A 97 -1.98 13.38 0.12
CA LYS A 97 -3.20 13.74 -0.57
C LYS A 97 -4.17 12.55 -0.63
N TYR A 98 -5.37 12.76 -0.11
CA TYR A 98 -6.47 11.83 -0.27
C TYR A 98 -7.10 11.98 -1.65
N VAL A 99 -7.14 10.90 -2.42
CA VAL A 99 -7.79 10.84 -3.74
C VAL A 99 -8.92 9.82 -3.73
N GLU A 100 -9.98 10.07 -4.50
CA GLU A 100 -11.11 9.15 -4.62
C GLU A 100 -10.66 7.83 -5.26
N VAL A 101 -11.23 6.71 -4.78
CA VAL A 101 -10.86 5.36 -5.21
C VAL A 101 -11.87 4.85 -6.22
N ASP A 102 -11.38 4.46 -7.39
CA ASP A 102 -12.16 3.67 -8.34
C ASP A 102 -12.42 2.26 -7.78
N LEU A 103 -13.70 1.92 -7.59
CA LEU A 103 -14.11 0.63 -7.07
C LEU A 103 -14.01 -0.50 -8.11
N GLU A 104 -13.96 -0.19 -9.40
CA GLU A 104 -13.74 -1.19 -10.46
C GLU A 104 -12.28 -1.62 -10.50
N ALA A 105 -11.35 -0.70 -10.28
CA ALA A 105 -9.90 -0.96 -10.21
C ALA A 105 -9.40 -1.32 -8.79
N PHE A 106 -10.29 -1.54 -7.82
CA PHE A 106 -9.91 -1.69 -6.41
C PHE A 106 -8.88 -2.81 -6.15
N GLU A 107 -9.03 -3.95 -6.84
CA GLU A 107 -8.17 -5.14 -6.65
C GLU A 107 -6.71 -4.86 -7.01
N GLU A 108 -6.48 -3.99 -8.00
CA GLU A 108 -5.14 -3.51 -8.37
C GLU A 108 -4.65 -2.46 -7.38
N LEU A 109 -5.49 -1.47 -7.08
CA LEU A 109 -5.09 -0.30 -6.29
C LEU A 109 -4.80 -0.63 -4.82
N VAL A 110 -5.53 -1.58 -4.22
CA VAL A 110 -5.50 -1.87 -2.77
C VAL A 110 -4.10 -2.25 -2.26
N MET A 111 -3.27 -2.85 -3.12
CA MET A 111 -1.90 -3.23 -2.76
C MET A 111 -1.02 -2.00 -2.52
N HIS A 112 -1.33 -0.90 -3.21
CA HIS A 112 -0.61 0.36 -3.16
C HIS A 112 -1.20 1.35 -2.15
N MET A 113 -2.40 1.10 -1.61
CA MET A 113 -3.01 1.99 -0.62
C MET A 113 -2.28 1.93 0.73
N SER A 114 -2.04 3.08 1.33
CA SER A 114 -1.46 3.19 2.68
C SER A 114 -2.52 3.55 3.72
N LYS A 115 -3.37 4.53 3.41
CA LYS A 115 -4.49 4.97 4.23
C LYS A 115 -5.76 4.98 3.38
N LEU A 116 -6.89 4.71 4.02
CA LEU A 116 -8.23 4.85 3.46
C LEU A 116 -9.05 5.75 4.38
N ARG A 117 -9.94 6.55 3.80
CA ARG A 117 -10.89 7.37 4.52
C ARG A 117 -12.27 7.23 3.89
N ILE A 118 -13.28 7.06 4.73
CA ILE A 118 -14.67 7.13 4.31
C ILE A 118 -15.10 8.59 4.43
N MET A 119 -15.54 9.17 3.32
CA MET A 119 -16.10 10.52 3.25
C MET A 119 -17.62 10.43 3.04
N THR A 120 -18.37 11.37 3.61
CA THR A 120 -19.81 11.57 3.41
C THR A 120 -20.07 12.70 2.44
#